data_AF-A0A4Y9ZNS4-F1
#
_entry.id   AF-A0A4Y9ZNS4-F1
#
_cell.length_a   1.000
_cell.length_b   1.000
_cell.length_c   1.000
_cell.angle_alpha   90.00
_cell.angle_beta   90.00
_cell.angle_gamma   90.00
#
_symmetry.space_group_name_H-M   'P 1'
#
loop_
_entity.id
_entity.type
_entity.pdbx_description
1 polymer ?
#
loop_
_entity_poly.entity_id
_entity_poly.type
_entity_poly.pdbx_seq_one_letter_code
_entity_poly.pdbx_strand_id
1 'polypeptide(L)'
;MGQLTIARFRGDTTFGLVARITSTFFGGLLGTVVWYISTGTGRGNAFGLATTLGVAFPFFFFMRLYWTVPPMINIIFFVTCMLVVGFSWQNTHFVAGPFTAFGINLAWRRFVLVVAGVTAAFLFSFLPPSTTLRRYQRSTLSTTSTELGSVYCSVVSFANVRHGVDTQEILNSLIAVRLKLKRSIMLRTNIIYEFSLRGRWPAKRYQKIVEIQLQLGYLLSHLTSVVERLEPAWSRAFLRRTRFLDSDFQGDVLAVISRQITPCPLFDRFTVHHHGLNVVRQEADDDYGLPRTMTVDTLEDEQYMCFCVGVATAFGIVTRLDRLMVATKELVGEQYHIHGVGYVSRVGGVEMGTRTSSLRPGMDA
;
A
#
# COMPACT_ATOMS: atom_id res chain seq x y z
N MET A 1 16.87 -26.34 -3.04
CA MET A 1 15.90 -25.62 -2.16
C MET A 1 16.29 -24.17 -1.84
N GLY A 2 17.57 -23.77 -1.90
CA GLY A 2 18.03 -22.41 -1.55
C GLY A 2 17.61 -21.29 -2.52
N GLN A 3 17.36 -21.60 -3.80
CA GLN A 3 16.89 -20.59 -4.76
C GLN A 3 15.48 -20.08 -4.43
N LEU A 4 14.63 -20.95 -3.85
CA LEU A 4 13.28 -20.58 -3.43
C LEU A 4 13.26 -19.80 -2.09
N THR A 5 14.35 -19.80 -1.31
CA THR A 5 14.44 -19.04 -0.04
C THR A 5 14.89 -17.61 -0.24
N ILE A 6 15.62 -17.32 -1.31
CA ILE A 6 16.17 -15.98 -1.54
C ILE A 6 15.09 -15.16 -2.25
N ALA A 7 14.42 -14.30 -1.48
CA ALA A 7 13.52 -13.30 -2.02
C ALA A 7 14.26 -11.96 -2.18
N ARG A 8 13.76 -11.11 -3.09
CA ARG A 8 14.30 -9.76 -3.33
C ARG A 8 14.31 -8.89 -2.08
N PHE A 9 13.40 -9.14 -1.13
CA PHE A 9 13.25 -8.38 0.10
C PHE A 9 13.59 -9.24 1.33
N ARG A 10 14.34 -8.66 2.27
CA ARG A 10 14.75 -9.36 3.52
C ARG A 10 13.56 -9.84 4.36
N GLY A 11 12.48 -9.06 4.39
CA GLY A 11 11.24 -9.43 5.10
C GLY A 11 10.59 -10.68 4.53
N ASP A 12 10.58 -10.83 3.20
CA ASP A 12 10.03 -12.00 2.53
C ASP A 12 10.90 -13.25 2.76
N THR A 13 12.23 -13.08 2.77
CA THR A 13 13.17 -14.16 3.13
C THR A 13 12.96 -14.63 4.57
N THR A 14 12.73 -13.70 5.51
CA THR A 14 12.53 -14.02 6.93
C THR A 14 11.20 -14.74 7.16
N PHE A 15 10.12 -14.27 6.54
CA PHE A 15 8.83 -14.98 6.56
C PHE A 15 8.97 -16.37 5.93
N GLY A 16 9.64 -16.46 4.78
CA GLY A 16 9.92 -17.74 4.10
C GLY A 16 10.73 -18.71 4.95
N LEU A 17 11.66 -18.22 5.77
CA LEU A 17 12.43 -19.01 6.73
C LEU A 17 11.52 -19.65 7.77
N VAL A 18 10.71 -18.85 8.46
CA VAL A 18 9.82 -19.34 9.52
C VAL A 18 8.80 -20.33 8.96
N ALA A 19 8.18 -19.96 7.84
CA ALA A 19 7.24 -20.79 7.10
C ALA A 19 7.81 -22.17 6.73
N ARG A 20 9.08 -22.23 6.31
CA ARG A 20 9.76 -23.48 5.93
C ARG A 20 10.08 -24.34 7.14
N ILE A 21 10.62 -23.76 8.21
CA ILE A 21 10.96 -24.50 9.42
C ILE A 21 9.69 -25.13 10.01
N THR A 22 8.60 -24.37 10.14
CA THR A 22 7.34 -24.90 10.69
C THR A 22 6.70 -25.95 9.77
N SER A 23 6.57 -25.66 8.48
CA SER A 23 5.96 -26.61 7.53
C SER A 23 6.74 -27.92 7.39
N THR A 24 8.08 -27.87 7.42
CA THR A 24 8.89 -29.09 7.33
C THR A 24 8.92 -29.89 8.62
N PHE A 25 8.87 -29.23 9.78
CA PHE A 25 8.76 -29.92 11.06
C PHE A 25 7.43 -30.68 11.17
N PHE A 26 6.30 -29.98 11.01
CA PHE A 26 4.98 -30.61 11.13
C PHE A 26 4.69 -31.59 9.98
N GLY A 27 5.12 -31.28 8.75
CA GLY A 27 4.97 -32.18 7.61
C GLY A 27 5.82 -33.44 7.75
N GLY A 28 7.00 -33.33 8.36
CA GLY A 28 7.84 -34.47 8.73
C GLY A 28 7.17 -35.35 9.78
N LEU A 29 6.64 -34.75 10.84
CA LEU A 29 5.92 -35.46 11.90
C LEU A 29 4.70 -36.20 11.35
N LEU A 30 3.85 -35.52 10.57
CA LEU A 30 2.68 -36.15 9.95
C LEU A 30 3.08 -37.30 9.03
N GLY A 31 4.13 -37.12 8.21
CA GLY A 31 4.66 -38.18 7.35
C GLY A 31 5.15 -39.39 8.15
N THR A 32 5.80 -39.18 9.30
CA THR A 32 6.20 -40.28 10.18
C THR A 32 5.01 -40.99 10.82
N VAL A 33 3.98 -40.25 11.23
CA VAL A 33 2.76 -40.84 11.79
C VAL A 33 2.07 -41.73 10.76
N VAL A 34 1.88 -41.23 9.52
CA VAL A 34 1.32 -42.02 8.42
C VAL A 34 2.17 -43.27 8.15
N TRP A 35 3.50 -43.14 8.16
CA TRP A 35 4.40 -44.27 7.99
C TRP A 35 4.20 -45.32 9.10
N TYR A 36 4.31 -44.94 10.37
CA TYR A 36 4.21 -45.89 11.50
C TYR A 36 2.83 -46.55 11.61
N ILE A 37 1.74 -45.86 11.25
CA ILE A 37 0.40 -46.47 11.18
C ILE A 37 0.35 -47.57 10.11
N SER A 38 1.06 -47.39 9.00
CA SER A 38 1.01 -48.30 7.85
C SER A 38 1.96 -49.50 7.94
N THR A 39 3.19 -49.29 8.41
CA THR A 39 4.29 -50.25 8.30
C THR A 39 4.94 -50.60 9.64
N GLY A 40 4.55 -49.93 10.74
CA GLY A 40 5.12 -50.16 12.07
C GLY A 40 6.62 -49.90 12.11
N THR A 41 7.36 -50.73 12.86
CA THR A 41 8.83 -50.66 13.00
C THR A 41 9.60 -51.49 11.95
N GLY A 42 8.91 -52.21 11.06
CA GLY A 42 9.50 -53.20 10.15
C GLY A 42 9.39 -52.87 8.66
N ARG A 43 9.69 -53.88 7.82
CA ARG A 43 9.38 -53.88 6.38
C ARG A 43 7.87 -54.07 6.23
N GLY A 44 7.13 -52.97 6.18
CA GLY A 44 5.67 -53.04 6.15
C GLY A 44 5.08 -53.53 4.82
N ASN A 45 3.76 -53.75 4.84
CA ASN A 45 3.01 -54.32 3.73
C ASN A 45 2.51 -53.22 2.77
N ALA A 46 2.62 -53.45 1.45
CA ALA A 46 2.18 -52.52 0.41
C ALA A 46 0.68 -52.20 0.52
N PHE A 47 -0.14 -53.19 0.89
CA PHE A 47 -1.58 -53.01 1.07
C PHE A 47 -1.88 -52.10 2.27
N GLY A 48 -1.14 -52.22 3.38
CA GLY A 48 -1.30 -51.35 4.55
C GLY A 48 -0.94 -49.89 4.26
N LEU A 49 0.11 -49.67 3.45
CA LEU A 49 0.47 -48.34 2.98
C LEU A 49 -0.58 -47.78 2.00
N ALA A 50 -1.13 -48.61 1.10
CA ALA A 50 -2.20 -48.19 0.21
C ALA A 50 -3.48 -47.80 0.96
N THR A 51 -3.90 -48.56 1.98
CA THR A 51 -5.09 -48.24 2.79
C THR A 51 -4.91 -46.95 3.57
N THR A 52 -3.76 -46.77 4.22
CA THR A 52 -3.48 -45.54 5.00
C THR A 52 -3.38 -44.30 4.12
N LEU A 53 -2.75 -44.39 2.95
CA LEU A 53 -2.73 -43.29 1.97
C LEU A 53 -4.12 -43.03 1.39
N GLY A 54 -4.91 -44.07 1.11
CA GLY A 54 -6.28 -43.95 0.62
C GLY A 54 -7.19 -43.18 1.58
N VAL A 55 -7.00 -43.36 2.90
CA VAL A 55 -7.70 -42.57 3.92
C VAL A 55 -7.10 -41.17 4.06
N ALA A 56 -5.78 -41.02 4.06
CA ALA A 56 -5.12 -39.73 4.30
C ALA A 56 -5.26 -38.74 3.13
N PHE A 57 -5.26 -39.21 1.87
CA PHE A 57 -5.28 -38.36 0.69
C PHE A 57 -6.52 -37.47 0.57
N PRO A 58 -7.76 -37.96 0.76
CA PRO A 58 -8.95 -37.11 0.77
C PRO A 58 -8.82 -35.93 1.73
N PHE A 59 -8.32 -36.17 2.95
CA PHE A 59 -8.09 -35.09 3.92
C PHE A 59 -6.98 -34.14 3.49
N PHE A 60 -5.89 -34.65 2.90
CA PHE A 60 -4.79 -33.82 2.42
C PHE A 60 -5.21 -32.93 1.25
N PHE A 61 -5.98 -33.46 0.29
CA PHE A 61 -6.50 -32.67 -0.82
C PHE A 61 -7.54 -31.66 -0.35
N PHE A 62 -8.40 -32.03 0.59
CA PHE A 62 -9.36 -31.10 1.20
C PHE A 62 -8.65 -29.95 1.92
N MET A 63 -7.70 -30.25 2.82
CA MET A 63 -6.90 -29.25 3.50
C MET A 63 -6.08 -28.41 2.53
N ARG A 64 -5.55 -29.00 1.46
CA ARG A 64 -4.79 -28.25 0.45
C ARG A 64 -5.67 -27.25 -0.33
N LEU A 65 -6.91 -27.63 -0.67
CA LEU A 65 -7.79 -26.83 -1.51
C LEU A 65 -8.52 -25.72 -0.72
N TYR A 66 -9.00 -26.02 0.49
CA TYR A 66 -9.87 -25.12 1.25
C TYR A 66 -9.15 -24.27 2.29
N TRP A 67 -7.91 -24.61 2.66
CA TRP A 67 -7.20 -23.87 3.70
C TRP A 67 -6.57 -22.58 3.14
N THR A 68 -6.98 -21.44 3.68
CA THR A 68 -6.47 -20.08 3.36
C THR A 68 -5.09 -19.78 3.98
N VAL A 69 -4.21 -20.77 4.04
CA VAL A 69 -2.82 -20.60 4.48
C VAL A 69 -1.97 -20.16 3.28
N PRO A 70 -0.94 -19.32 3.48
CA PRO A 70 0.00 -18.95 2.43
C PRO A 70 0.44 -20.17 1.61
N PRO A 71 0.34 -20.12 0.26
CA PRO A 71 0.47 -21.30 -0.60
C PRO A 71 1.82 -22.00 -0.42
N MET A 72 2.86 -21.24 -0.05
CA MET A 72 4.19 -21.75 0.24
C MET A 72 4.23 -22.74 1.43
N ILE A 73 3.58 -22.42 2.55
CA ILE A 73 3.53 -23.30 3.74
C ILE A 73 2.78 -24.58 3.40
N ASN A 74 1.63 -24.42 2.74
CA ASN A 74 0.73 -25.50 2.38
C ASN A 74 1.41 -26.53 1.45
N ILE A 75 2.06 -26.05 0.39
CA ILE A 75 2.80 -26.92 -0.56
C ILE A 75 3.95 -27.64 0.14
N ILE A 76 4.79 -26.92 0.89
CA ILE A 76 5.98 -27.51 1.51
C ILE A 76 5.58 -28.56 2.55
N PHE A 77 4.52 -28.32 3.32
CA PHE A 77 4.00 -29.27 4.30
C PHE A 77 3.62 -30.61 3.67
N PHE A 78 2.76 -30.60 2.65
CA PHE A 78 2.26 -31.84 2.01
C PHE A 78 3.34 -32.55 1.19
N VAL A 79 4.18 -31.80 0.46
CA VAL A 79 5.37 -32.37 -0.20
C VAL A 79 6.31 -32.98 0.82
N THR A 80 6.39 -32.41 2.03
CA THR A 80 7.20 -32.98 3.10
C THR A 80 6.64 -34.30 3.60
N CYS A 81 5.34 -34.36 3.90
CA CYS A 81 4.68 -35.59 4.28
C CYS A 81 4.91 -36.72 3.26
N MET A 82 4.69 -36.44 1.96
CA MET A 82 4.85 -37.46 0.91
C MET A 82 6.27 -37.96 0.73
N LEU A 83 7.25 -37.06 0.76
CA LEU A 83 8.65 -37.47 0.62
C LEU A 83 9.12 -38.31 1.80
N VAL A 84 8.63 -38.10 3.04
CA VAL A 84 8.96 -38.98 4.17
C VAL A 84 8.40 -40.38 3.96
N VAL A 85 7.15 -40.51 3.53
CA VAL A 85 6.52 -41.82 3.28
C VAL A 85 7.18 -42.53 2.09
N GLY A 86 7.36 -41.83 0.97
CA GLY A 86 7.94 -42.41 -0.25
C GLY A 86 9.39 -42.88 -0.08
N PHE A 87 10.26 -42.06 0.52
CA PHE A 87 11.64 -42.47 0.77
C PHE A 87 11.75 -43.54 1.87
N SER A 88 10.82 -43.58 2.85
CA SER A 88 10.81 -44.68 3.82
C SER A 88 10.46 -46.02 3.15
N TRP A 89 9.53 -46.03 2.20
CA TRP A 89 9.22 -47.21 1.40
C TRP A 89 10.38 -47.60 0.49
N GLN A 90 10.96 -46.63 -0.22
CA GLN A 90 12.09 -46.86 -1.12
C GLN A 90 13.28 -47.46 -0.35
N ASN A 91 13.69 -46.86 0.78
CA ASN A 91 14.86 -47.31 1.54
C ASN A 91 14.67 -48.68 2.23
N THR A 92 13.42 -49.13 2.44
CA THR A 92 13.13 -50.45 3.04
C THR A 92 13.10 -51.58 2.01
N HIS A 93 12.73 -51.28 0.76
CA HIS A 93 12.52 -52.26 -0.32
C HIS A 93 13.63 -52.24 -1.38
N PHE A 94 14.20 -51.08 -1.67
CA PHE A 94 15.29 -50.89 -2.62
C PHE A 94 16.47 -50.26 -1.89
N VAL A 95 17.46 -51.08 -1.53
CA VAL A 95 18.71 -50.59 -0.93
C VAL A 95 19.56 -49.93 -2.01
N ALA A 96 19.15 -48.74 -2.45
CA ALA A 96 19.86 -47.92 -3.40
C ALA A 96 20.68 -46.87 -2.63
N GLY A 97 21.86 -47.28 -2.14
CA GLY A 97 22.87 -46.40 -1.54
C GLY A 97 23.20 -46.66 -0.07
N PRO A 98 24.17 -45.92 0.49
CA PRO A 98 24.70 -46.13 1.85
C PRO A 98 23.76 -45.65 2.99
N PHE A 99 22.57 -45.16 2.67
CA PHE A 99 21.65 -44.55 3.64
C PHE A 99 20.42 -45.43 3.87
N THR A 100 20.41 -46.18 4.97
CA THR A 100 19.30 -47.04 5.40
C THR A 100 18.46 -46.40 6.51
N ALA A 101 18.04 -45.15 6.32
CA ALA A 101 17.16 -44.45 7.27
C ALA A 101 15.69 -44.49 6.81
N PHE A 102 14.80 -44.83 7.74
CA PHE A 102 13.34 -44.85 7.53
C PHE A 102 12.61 -44.23 8.74
N GLY A 103 11.34 -43.85 8.55
CA GLY A 103 10.50 -43.32 9.61
C GLY A 103 11.06 -42.05 10.26
N ILE A 104 11.13 -42.02 11.60
CA ILE A 104 11.57 -40.84 12.35
C ILE A 104 13.02 -40.44 12.04
N ASN A 105 13.90 -41.41 11.80
CA ASN A 105 15.30 -41.16 11.48
C ASN A 105 15.46 -40.43 10.14
N LEU A 106 14.61 -40.75 9.17
CA LEU A 106 14.58 -40.08 7.86
C LEU A 106 14.02 -38.66 7.99
N ALA A 107 12.91 -38.49 8.72
CA ALA A 107 12.30 -37.19 8.94
C ALA A 107 13.23 -36.22 9.67
N TRP A 108 13.96 -36.70 10.68
CA TRP A 108 14.94 -35.91 11.41
C TRP A 108 16.09 -35.43 10.52
N ARG A 109 16.72 -36.33 9.75
CA ARG A 109 17.81 -35.97 8.83
C ARG A 109 17.37 -34.92 7.81
N ARG A 110 16.15 -35.06 7.31
CA ARG A 110 15.56 -34.09 6.38
C ARG A 110 15.33 -32.73 7.04
N PHE A 111 14.80 -32.73 8.27
CA PHE A 111 14.60 -31.49 9.02
C PHE A 111 15.94 -30.76 9.22
N VAL A 112 16.99 -31.47 9.64
CA VAL A 112 18.34 -30.89 9.81
C VAL A 112 18.88 -30.33 8.49
N LEU A 113 18.72 -31.04 7.36
CA LEU A 113 19.17 -30.55 6.06
C LEU A 113 18.44 -29.28 5.63
N VAL A 114 17.13 -29.20 5.88
CA VAL A 114 16.34 -27.99 5.62
C VAL A 114 16.79 -26.85 6.51
N VAL A 115 16.97 -27.08 7.82
CA VAL A 115 17.45 -26.08 8.77
C VAL A 115 18.81 -25.55 8.31
N ALA A 116 19.76 -26.43 7.99
CA ALA A 116 21.09 -26.04 7.51
C ALA A 116 21.04 -25.21 6.21
N GLY A 117 20.19 -25.60 5.25
CA GLY A 117 20.02 -24.83 4.01
C GLY A 117 19.35 -23.48 4.24
N VAL A 118 18.40 -23.40 5.17
CA VAL A 118 17.68 -22.18 5.51
C VAL A 118 18.55 -21.22 6.34
N THR A 119 19.37 -21.73 7.27
CA THR A 119 20.34 -20.92 8.02
C THR A 119 21.42 -20.37 7.10
N ALA A 120 21.93 -21.18 6.16
CA ALA A 120 22.86 -20.70 5.15
C ALA A 120 22.23 -19.58 4.31
N ALA A 121 21.00 -19.77 3.82
CA ALA A 121 20.28 -18.73 3.07
C ALA A 121 20.03 -17.46 3.89
N PHE A 122 19.75 -17.58 5.19
CA PHE A 122 19.58 -16.46 6.11
C PHE A 122 20.89 -15.68 6.27
N LEU A 123 22.01 -16.36 6.46
CA LEU A 123 23.34 -15.75 6.52
C LEU A 123 23.67 -15.00 5.22
N PHE A 124 23.43 -15.64 4.07
CA PHE A 124 23.62 -14.99 2.76
C PHE A 124 22.68 -13.80 2.54
N SER A 125 21.51 -13.77 3.17
CA SER A 125 20.59 -12.63 3.09
C SER A 125 21.13 -11.35 3.77
N PHE A 126 22.14 -11.47 4.66
CA PHE A 126 22.80 -10.31 5.25
C PHE A 126 23.84 -9.66 4.33
N LEU A 127 24.36 -10.41 3.34
CA LEU A 127 25.29 -9.84 2.38
C LEU A 127 24.56 -8.83 1.45
N PRO A 128 25.12 -7.63 1.22
CA PRO A 128 24.54 -6.65 0.30
C PRO A 128 24.57 -7.19 -1.15
N PRO A 129 23.56 -6.89 -2.00
CA PRO A 129 22.71 -5.71 -2.02
C PRO A 129 21.25 -5.99 -1.62
N SER A 130 20.98 -6.36 -0.37
CA SER A 130 19.61 -6.60 0.07
C SER A 130 18.89 -5.27 0.35
N THR A 131 18.03 -4.83 -0.56
CA THR A 131 17.16 -3.66 -0.37
C THR A 131 16.10 -3.96 0.70
N THR A 132 15.99 -3.11 1.72
CA THR A 132 15.01 -3.27 2.79
C THR A 132 13.60 -2.93 2.31
N LEU A 133 12.61 -3.67 2.79
CA LEU A 133 11.21 -3.47 2.40
C LEU A 133 10.69 -2.12 2.91
N ARG A 134 11.19 -1.67 4.07
CA ARG A 134 10.99 -0.31 4.60
C ARG A 134 11.49 0.78 3.65
N ARG A 135 12.69 0.63 3.06
CA ARG A 135 13.22 1.60 2.06
C ARG A 135 12.37 1.59 0.81
N TYR A 136 12.00 0.41 0.34
CA TYR A 136 11.13 0.26 -0.82
C TYR A 136 9.77 0.94 -0.60
N GLN A 137 9.13 0.76 0.56
CA GLN A 137 7.85 1.40 0.86
C GLN A 137 7.98 2.93 0.89
N ARG A 138 9.03 3.48 1.51
CA ARG A 138 9.28 4.94 1.54
C ARG A 138 9.45 5.52 0.13
N SER A 139 10.27 4.86 -0.69
CA SER A 139 10.51 5.28 -2.08
C SER A 139 9.25 5.15 -2.93
N THR A 140 8.49 4.06 -2.77
CA THR A 140 7.21 3.85 -3.45
C THR A 140 6.21 4.96 -3.10
N LEU A 141 6.09 5.30 -1.82
CA LEU A 141 5.20 6.38 -1.39
C LEU A 141 5.64 7.73 -1.95
N SER A 142 6.94 7.98 -2.06
CA SER A 142 7.49 9.21 -2.64
C SER A 142 7.21 9.32 -4.13
N THR A 143 7.56 8.27 -4.88
CA THR A 143 7.34 8.21 -6.33
C THR A 143 5.86 8.32 -6.68
N THR A 144 4.98 7.61 -5.97
CA THR A 144 3.52 7.73 -6.15
C THR A 144 2.98 9.12 -5.83
N SER A 145 3.57 9.84 -4.88
CA SER A 145 3.23 11.26 -4.61
C SER A 145 3.57 12.12 -5.82
N THR A 146 4.78 11.99 -6.35
CA THR A 146 5.23 12.72 -7.54
C THR A 146 4.41 12.38 -8.78
N GLU A 147 4.08 11.10 -8.98
CA GLU A 147 3.22 10.62 -10.07
C GLU A 147 1.79 11.19 -9.95
N LEU A 148 1.22 11.30 -8.74
CA LEU A 148 -0.06 11.99 -8.54
C LEU A 148 0.03 13.48 -8.90
N GLY A 149 1.17 14.12 -8.64
CA GLY A 149 1.42 15.51 -9.03
C GLY A 149 1.48 15.71 -10.53
N SER A 150 2.17 14.83 -11.25
CA SER A 150 2.19 14.88 -12.72
C SER A 150 0.79 14.67 -13.30
N VAL A 151 0.01 13.73 -12.75
CA VAL A 151 -1.40 13.52 -13.18
C VAL A 151 -2.25 14.75 -12.89
N TYR A 152 -2.11 15.38 -11.72
CA TYR A 152 -2.80 16.64 -11.41
C TYR A 152 -2.48 17.73 -12.45
N CYS A 153 -1.21 17.93 -12.79
CA CYS A 153 -0.81 18.88 -13.83
C CYS A 153 -1.42 18.53 -15.19
N SER A 154 -1.43 17.26 -15.59
CA SER A 154 -2.06 16.82 -16.84
C SER A 154 -3.56 17.10 -16.86
N VAL A 155 -4.27 16.90 -15.75
CA VAL A 155 -5.71 17.19 -15.63
C VAL A 155 -6.00 18.69 -15.72
N VAL A 156 -5.22 19.52 -15.02
CA VAL A 156 -5.36 20.99 -15.09
C VAL A 156 -4.99 21.51 -16.48
N SER A 157 -3.96 20.95 -17.11
CA SER A 157 -3.56 21.27 -18.48
C SER A 157 -4.65 20.92 -19.48
N PHE A 158 -5.24 19.72 -19.37
CA PHE A 158 -6.38 19.28 -20.19
C PHE A 158 -7.60 20.19 -20.02
N ALA A 159 -7.87 20.66 -18.80
CA ALA A 159 -8.95 21.60 -18.53
C ALA A 159 -8.75 22.98 -19.19
N ASN A 160 -7.49 23.39 -19.39
CA ASN A 160 -7.13 24.68 -19.97
C ASN A 160 -7.04 24.61 -21.51
N VAL A 161 -6.34 23.61 -22.02
CA VAL A 161 -6.11 23.38 -23.46
C VAL A 161 -6.63 21.98 -23.82
N ARG A 162 -7.85 21.91 -24.36
CA ARG A 162 -8.50 20.64 -24.77
C ARG A 162 -7.79 19.94 -25.95
N HIS A 163 -6.89 20.64 -26.63
CA HIS A 163 -6.09 20.13 -27.73
C HIS A 163 -4.68 19.78 -27.24
N GLY A 164 -4.42 18.51 -26.89
CA GLY A 164 -3.04 18.05 -26.73
C GLY A 164 -2.79 16.87 -25.80
N VAL A 165 -3.73 16.55 -24.89
CA VAL A 165 -3.55 15.45 -23.94
C VAL A 165 -4.64 14.39 -24.15
N ASP A 166 -4.23 13.15 -24.41
CA ASP A 166 -5.14 12.03 -24.51
C ASP A 166 -5.70 11.69 -23.12
N THR A 167 -7.01 11.79 -22.94
CA THR A 167 -7.67 11.47 -21.67
C THR A 167 -7.39 10.03 -21.24
N GLN A 168 -7.15 9.14 -22.20
CA GLN A 168 -6.80 7.75 -21.94
C GLN A 168 -5.45 7.62 -21.24
N GLU A 169 -4.47 8.46 -21.58
CA GLU A 169 -3.15 8.45 -20.93
C GLU A 169 -3.23 8.89 -19.46
N ILE A 170 -4.04 9.92 -19.18
CA ILE A 170 -4.32 10.37 -17.81
C ILE A 170 -4.99 9.25 -17.00
N LEU A 171 -5.99 8.57 -17.58
CA LEU A 171 -6.67 7.47 -16.89
C LEU A 171 -5.74 6.27 -16.65
N ASN A 172 -4.93 5.91 -17.63
CA ASN A 172 -3.97 4.81 -17.53
C ASN A 172 -2.91 5.06 -16.46
N SER A 173 -2.33 6.27 -16.42
CA SER A 173 -1.37 6.67 -15.38
C SER A 173 -2.00 6.64 -13.98
N LEU A 174 -3.25 7.10 -13.85
CA LEU A 174 -3.96 7.07 -12.57
C LEU A 174 -4.30 5.65 -12.09
N ILE A 175 -4.69 4.76 -13.01
CA ILE A 175 -4.90 3.34 -12.71
C ILE A 175 -3.57 2.70 -12.26
N ALA A 176 -2.47 2.98 -12.96
CA ALA A 176 -1.15 2.48 -12.61
C ALA A 176 -0.72 2.92 -11.20
N VAL A 177 -0.90 4.18 -10.85
CA VAL A 177 -0.61 4.72 -9.51
C VAL A 177 -1.45 4.01 -8.44
N ARG A 178 -2.76 3.82 -8.67
CA ARG A 178 -3.64 3.11 -7.73
C ARG A 178 -3.25 1.65 -7.54
N LEU A 179 -2.90 0.95 -8.62
CA LEU A 179 -2.42 -0.44 -8.56
C LEU A 179 -1.12 -0.53 -7.76
N LYS A 180 -0.19 0.42 -7.97
CA LYS A 180 1.07 0.52 -7.22
C LYS A 180 0.83 0.77 -5.72
N LEU A 181 -0.12 1.64 -5.36
CA LEU A 181 -0.53 1.89 -3.98
C LEU A 181 -1.18 0.64 -3.34
N LYS A 182 -2.12 -0.02 -4.02
CA LYS A 182 -2.75 -1.26 -3.54
C LYS A 182 -1.71 -2.38 -3.33
N ARG A 183 -0.75 -2.52 -4.23
CA ARG A 183 0.37 -3.46 -4.08
C ARG A 183 1.24 -3.12 -2.87
N SER A 184 1.45 -1.84 -2.58
CA SER A 184 2.19 -1.39 -1.39
C SER A 184 1.51 -1.82 -0.09
N ILE A 185 0.17 -1.81 -0.04
CA ILE A 185 -0.61 -2.29 1.12
C ILE A 185 -0.35 -3.78 1.37
N MET A 186 -0.31 -4.60 0.32
CA MET A 186 -0.07 -6.05 0.43
C MET A 186 1.36 -6.34 0.91
N LEU A 187 2.36 -5.64 0.37
CA LEU A 187 3.76 -5.84 0.77
C LEU A 187 4.01 -5.45 2.23
N ARG A 188 3.21 -4.55 2.80
CA ARG A 188 3.36 -4.07 4.17
C ARG A 188 3.28 -5.19 5.23
N THR A 189 2.47 -6.23 5.01
CA THR A 189 2.32 -7.33 5.99
C THR A 189 3.66 -7.97 6.33
N ASN A 190 4.59 -7.97 5.38
CA ASN A 190 5.88 -8.63 5.53
C ASN A 190 6.94 -7.72 6.20
N ILE A 191 6.64 -6.43 6.39
CA ILE A 191 7.56 -5.46 7.01
C ILE A 191 7.71 -5.70 8.51
N ILE A 192 6.68 -6.27 9.16
CA ILE A 192 6.73 -6.59 10.59
C ILE A 192 7.80 -7.65 10.88
N TYR A 193 8.04 -8.56 9.93
CA TYR A 193 9.07 -9.60 10.04
C TYR A 193 10.49 -9.11 9.74
N GLU A 194 10.65 -7.87 9.26
CA GLU A 194 11.97 -7.31 8.99
C GLU A 194 12.61 -6.77 10.28
N PHE A 195 13.69 -7.41 10.72
CA PHE A 195 14.51 -6.96 11.85
C PHE A 195 15.11 -5.57 11.54
N SER A 196 14.99 -4.63 12.49
CA SER A 196 15.49 -3.28 12.29
C SER A 196 16.17 -2.72 13.52
N LEU A 197 17.40 -2.26 13.31
CA LEU A 197 18.22 -1.56 14.30
C LEU A 197 17.75 -0.11 14.55
N ARG A 198 16.86 0.44 13.70
CA ARG A 198 16.47 1.86 13.68
C ARG A 198 15.13 2.12 14.40
N GLY A 199 14.71 1.20 15.27
CA GLY A 199 13.50 1.30 16.08
C GLY A 199 12.23 0.70 15.45
N ARG A 200 11.13 0.84 16.18
CA ARG A 200 9.80 0.32 15.83
C ARG A 200 9.24 1.02 14.60
N TRP A 201 8.70 0.25 13.66
CA TRP A 201 8.09 0.78 12.44
C TRP A 201 6.71 1.42 12.72
N PRO A 202 6.48 2.70 12.36
CA PRO A 202 5.20 3.36 12.57
C PRO A 202 4.17 2.97 11.48
N ALA A 203 3.71 1.71 11.51
CA ALA A 203 2.83 1.15 10.48
C ALA A 203 1.52 1.94 10.27
N LYS A 204 0.92 2.45 11.35
CA LYS A 204 -0.33 3.22 11.32
C LYS A 204 -0.17 4.56 10.59
N ARG A 205 0.95 5.27 10.80
CA ARG A 205 1.20 6.57 10.16
C ARG A 205 1.41 6.41 8.65
N TYR A 206 2.16 5.41 8.22
CA TYR A 206 2.31 5.10 6.79
C TYR A 206 0.98 4.66 6.14
N GLN A 207 0.13 3.93 6.87
CA GLN A 207 -1.20 3.55 6.36
C GLN A 207 -2.06 4.77 6.05
N LYS A 208 -2.08 5.75 6.97
CA LYS A 208 -2.80 7.01 6.79
C LYS A 208 -2.38 7.72 5.49
N ILE A 209 -1.08 7.76 5.20
CA ILE A 209 -0.56 8.37 3.97
C ILE A 209 -1.03 7.62 2.71
N VAL A 210 -0.92 6.28 2.72
CA VAL A 210 -1.37 5.46 1.57
C VAL A 210 -2.86 5.65 1.31
N GLU A 211 -3.68 5.68 2.37
CA GLU A 211 -5.12 5.88 2.27
C GLU A 211 -5.45 7.26 1.68
N ILE A 212 -4.78 8.32 2.16
CA ILE A 212 -4.97 9.68 1.63
C ILE A 212 -4.54 9.77 0.16
N GLN A 213 -3.41 9.19 -0.22
CA GLN A 213 -2.97 9.16 -1.62
C GLN A 213 -3.94 8.39 -2.52
N LEU A 214 -4.56 7.33 -2.00
CA LEU A 214 -5.55 6.55 -2.73
C LEU A 214 -6.86 7.34 -2.90
N GLN A 215 -7.30 8.06 -1.87
CA GLN A 215 -8.43 9.01 -1.94
C GLN A 215 -8.16 10.16 -2.92
N LEU A 216 -6.96 10.75 -2.90
CA LEU A 216 -6.53 11.74 -3.89
C LEU A 216 -6.60 11.18 -5.30
N GLY A 217 -6.13 9.94 -5.48
CA GLY A 217 -6.25 9.24 -6.76
C GLY A 217 -7.71 9.19 -7.22
N TYR A 218 -8.66 8.81 -6.37
CA TYR A 218 -10.10 8.81 -6.71
C TYR A 218 -10.64 10.19 -7.09
N LEU A 219 -10.32 11.21 -6.29
CA LEU A 219 -10.76 12.58 -6.56
C LEU A 219 -10.20 13.13 -7.87
N LEU A 220 -8.97 12.78 -8.24
CA LEU A 220 -8.40 13.15 -9.53
C LEU A 220 -9.14 12.51 -10.71
N SER A 221 -9.57 11.24 -10.60
CA SER A 221 -10.43 10.64 -11.65
C SER A 221 -11.75 11.38 -11.77
N HIS A 222 -12.36 11.72 -10.64
CA HIS A 222 -13.63 12.43 -10.64
C HIS A 222 -13.45 13.79 -11.30
N LEU A 223 -12.35 14.51 -10.98
CA LEU A 223 -12.03 15.78 -11.62
C LEU A 223 -11.83 15.62 -13.14
N THR A 224 -11.09 14.61 -13.59
CA THR A 224 -10.93 14.33 -15.04
C THR A 224 -12.27 14.14 -15.72
N SER A 225 -13.14 13.31 -15.14
CA SER A 225 -14.46 13.00 -15.71
C SER A 225 -15.41 14.20 -15.68
N VAL A 226 -15.27 15.09 -14.70
CA VAL A 226 -16.03 16.35 -14.64
C VAL A 226 -15.53 17.30 -15.73
N VAL A 227 -14.22 17.52 -15.84
CA VAL A 227 -13.62 18.41 -16.85
C VAL A 227 -13.95 17.97 -18.29
N GLU A 228 -14.04 16.66 -18.53
CA GLU A 228 -14.46 16.08 -19.81
C GLU A 228 -15.91 16.44 -20.19
N ARG A 229 -16.81 16.48 -19.19
CA ARG A 229 -18.23 16.81 -19.39
C ARG A 229 -18.53 18.31 -19.45
N LEU A 230 -17.71 19.15 -18.82
CA LEU A 230 -17.92 20.60 -18.87
C LEU A 230 -17.74 21.11 -20.30
N GLU A 231 -18.42 22.19 -20.66
CA GLU A 231 -18.10 22.96 -21.86
C GLU A 231 -16.85 23.84 -21.67
N PRO A 232 -16.20 24.30 -22.77
CA PRO A 232 -14.98 25.09 -22.69
C PRO A 232 -15.11 26.39 -21.87
N ALA A 233 -16.26 27.08 -21.98
CA ALA A 233 -16.53 28.31 -21.22
C ALA A 233 -16.61 28.03 -19.71
N TRP A 234 -17.38 27.00 -19.33
CA TRP A 234 -17.51 26.54 -17.95
C TRP A 234 -16.20 26.01 -17.39
N SER A 235 -15.38 25.31 -18.19
CA SER A 235 -14.06 24.81 -17.79
C SER A 235 -13.09 25.95 -17.44
N ARG A 236 -13.07 27.02 -18.25
CA ARG A 236 -12.24 28.22 -17.96
C ARG A 236 -12.73 28.95 -16.73
N ALA A 237 -14.05 29.10 -16.57
CA ALA A 237 -14.66 29.69 -15.37
C ALA A 237 -14.34 28.85 -14.12
N PHE A 238 -14.40 27.53 -14.22
CA PHE A 238 -14.01 26.59 -13.16
C PHE A 238 -12.55 26.78 -12.73
N LEU A 239 -11.61 26.77 -13.65
CA LEU A 239 -10.18 26.95 -13.34
C LEU A 239 -9.88 28.32 -12.72
N ARG A 240 -10.54 29.39 -13.19
CA ARG A 240 -10.40 30.73 -12.62
C ARG A 240 -10.99 30.82 -11.21
N ARG A 241 -12.21 30.31 -11.00
CA ARG A 241 -12.92 30.39 -9.69
C ARG A 241 -12.26 29.51 -8.61
N THR A 242 -11.71 28.36 -8.99
CA THR A 242 -10.95 27.48 -8.08
C THR A 242 -9.48 27.87 -7.91
N ARG A 243 -9.02 28.93 -8.57
CA ARG A 243 -7.61 29.37 -8.59
C ARG A 243 -6.62 28.32 -9.11
N PHE A 244 -7.08 27.25 -9.75
CA PHE A 244 -6.20 26.26 -10.37
C PHE A 244 -5.40 26.83 -11.55
N LEU A 245 -5.74 28.00 -12.08
CA LEU A 245 -4.95 28.72 -13.09
C LEU A 245 -3.91 29.70 -12.50
N ASP A 246 -4.02 30.00 -11.20
CA ASP A 246 -3.16 30.97 -10.52
C ASP A 246 -1.77 30.38 -10.24
N SER A 247 -0.70 31.03 -10.69
CA SER A 247 0.67 30.51 -10.61
C SER A 247 1.13 30.31 -9.17
N ASP A 248 0.74 31.23 -8.27
CA ASP A 248 1.14 31.19 -6.87
C ASP A 248 0.52 29.98 -6.17
N PHE A 249 -0.78 29.76 -6.41
CA PHE A 249 -1.51 28.63 -5.83
C PHE A 249 -1.07 27.28 -6.43
N GLN A 250 -0.80 27.23 -7.75
CA GLN A 250 -0.22 26.04 -8.38
C GLN A 250 1.15 25.69 -7.78
N GLY A 251 2.02 26.69 -7.55
CA GLY A 251 3.31 26.51 -6.92
C GLY A 251 3.20 25.87 -5.53
N ASP A 252 2.26 26.35 -4.73
CA ASP A 252 1.98 25.81 -3.39
C ASP A 252 1.47 24.36 -3.43
N VAL A 253 0.53 24.06 -4.33
CA VAL A 253 -0.02 22.71 -4.51
C VAL A 253 1.10 21.74 -4.92
N LEU A 254 1.95 22.13 -5.86
CA LEU A 254 3.09 21.31 -6.32
C LEU A 254 4.17 21.17 -5.26
N ALA A 255 4.41 22.20 -4.44
CA ALA A 255 5.31 22.12 -3.29
C ALA A 255 4.84 21.06 -2.30
N VAL A 256 3.54 21.03 -1.97
CA VAL A 256 2.97 20.02 -1.08
C VAL A 256 3.04 18.62 -1.67
N ILE A 257 2.74 18.45 -2.96
CA ILE A 257 2.78 17.14 -3.62
C ILE A 257 4.22 16.59 -3.71
N SER A 258 5.19 17.46 -3.99
CA SER A 258 6.63 17.16 -3.98
C SER A 258 7.22 17.04 -2.57
N ARG A 259 6.39 17.22 -1.53
CA ARG A 259 6.74 17.10 -0.10
C ARG A 259 7.72 18.14 0.41
N GLN A 260 7.80 19.29 -0.27
CA GLN A 260 8.40 20.47 0.31
C GLN A 260 7.43 21.01 1.37
N ILE A 261 7.91 21.09 2.61
CA ILE A 261 7.08 21.47 3.75
C ILE A 261 6.70 22.94 3.61
N THR A 262 5.42 23.20 3.35
CA THR A 262 4.88 24.56 3.39
C THR A 262 4.45 24.93 4.83
N PRO A 263 4.60 26.20 5.21
CA PRO A 263 4.33 26.66 6.58
C PRO A 263 2.83 26.77 6.90
N CYS A 264 1.95 26.95 5.90
CA CYS A 264 0.52 27.16 6.11
C CYS A 264 -0.33 26.08 5.41
N PRO A 265 -1.54 25.78 5.91
CA PRO A 265 -2.44 24.85 5.25
C PRO A 265 -2.85 25.37 3.88
N LEU A 266 -2.87 24.49 2.88
CA LEU A 266 -3.26 24.85 1.50
C LEU A 266 -4.69 25.37 1.44
N PHE A 267 -5.54 24.88 2.33
CA PHE A 267 -6.93 25.25 2.40
C PHE A 267 -7.14 26.75 2.64
N ASP A 268 -6.37 27.31 3.58
CA ASP A 268 -6.46 28.72 3.92
C ASP A 268 -6.14 29.59 2.70
N ARG A 269 -5.06 29.26 1.97
CA ARG A 269 -4.66 29.92 0.72
C ARG A 269 -5.70 29.76 -0.39
N PHE A 270 -6.34 28.61 -0.49
CA PHE A 270 -7.45 28.40 -1.42
C PHE A 270 -8.62 29.36 -1.13
N THR A 271 -8.90 29.66 0.14
CA THR A 271 -10.00 30.53 0.57
C THR A 271 -9.64 32.02 0.72
N VAL A 272 -8.37 32.43 0.62
CA VAL A 272 -7.92 33.82 0.87
C VAL A 272 -8.75 34.89 0.15
N HIS A 273 -9.19 34.64 -1.09
CA HIS A 273 -9.98 35.61 -1.86
C HIS A 273 -11.49 35.36 -1.84
N HIS A 274 -11.95 34.30 -1.17
CA HIS A 274 -13.36 33.92 -1.05
C HIS A 274 -13.88 34.22 0.36
N HIS A 275 -13.83 35.49 0.77
CA HIS A 275 -14.38 35.92 2.06
C HIS A 275 -15.85 36.36 1.91
N GLY A 276 -16.77 35.61 2.52
CA GLY A 276 -18.19 35.95 2.61
C GLY A 276 -19.08 35.37 1.47
N LEU A 277 -20.24 35.98 1.26
CA LEU A 277 -21.20 35.61 0.18
C LEU A 277 -20.77 36.11 -1.21
N ASN A 278 -19.70 36.90 -1.32
CA ASN A 278 -19.17 37.40 -2.58
C ASN A 278 -18.19 36.40 -3.19
N VAL A 279 -18.73 35.32 -3.75
CA VAL A 279 -17.97 34.28 -4.49
C VAL A 279 -17.48 34.78 -5.86
N VAL A 280 -17.99 35.93 -6.33
CA VAL A 280 -17.68 36.50 -7.64
C VAL A 280 -16.67 37.63 -7.50
N ARG A 281 -15.48 37.41 -8.06
CA ARG A 281 -14.44 38.43 -8.23
C ARG A 281 -14.97 39.51 -9.19
N GLN A 282 -15.25 40.70 -8.67
CA GLN A 282 -15.89 41.80 -9.41
C GLN A 282 -14.99 42.38 -10.55
N GLU A 283 -13.73 41.95 -10.63
CA GLU A 283 -12.69 42.52 -11.52
C GLU A 283 -12.24 41.61 -12.69
N ALA A 284 -12.85 40.44 -12.91
CA ALA A 284 -12.46 39.55 -14.02
C ALA A 284 -13.34 39.80 -15.26
N ASP A 285 -12.94 40.79 -16.06
CA ASP A 285 -13.70 41.41 -17.16
C ASP A 285 -13.81 40.59 -18.47
N ASP A 286 -13.90 39.25 -18.39
CA ASP A 286 -14.17 38.37 -19.54
C ASP A 286 -15.10 37.24 -19.10
N ASP A 287 -16.36 37.56 -18.84
CA ASP A 287 -17.39 36.55 -18.68
C ASP A 287 -17.82 36.08 -20.07
N TYR A 288 -17.56 34.81 -20.36
CA TYR A 288 -17.97 34.10 -21.58
C TYR A 288 -19.49 33.95 -21.71
N GLY A 289 -20.29 34.96 -21.36
CA GLY A 289 -21.76 34.94 -21.35
C GLY A 289 -22.37 34.14 -20.19
N LEU A 290 -21.60 33.87 -19.13
CA LEU A 290 -22.02 32.96 -18.05
C LEU A 290 -22.89 33.68 -16.99
N PRO A 291 -23.90 33.00 -16.41
CA PRO A 291 -24.75 33.59 -15.37
C PRO A 291 -23.97 33.96 -14.10
N ARG A 292 -24.17 35.20 -13.63
CA ARG A 292 -23.53 35.75 -12.41
C ARG A 292 -24.35 35.53 -11.14
N THR A 293 -25.67 35.53 -11.27
CA THR A 293 -26.63 35.39 -10.17
C THR A 293 -27.23 34.00 -10.19
N MET A 294 -27.35 33.39 -9.01
CA MET A 294 -27.99 32.09 -8.83
C MET A 294 -29.51 32.27 -8.95
N THR A 295 -30.05 32.06 -10.14
CA THR A 295 -31.50 31.98 -10.41
C THR A 295 -31.93 30.51 -10.47
N VAL A 296 -33.24 30.24 -10.38
CA VAL A 296 -33.76 28.86 -10.47
C VAL A 296 -33.38 28.22 -11.81
N ASP A 297 -33.48 28.97 -12.91
CA ASP A 297 -33.07 28.51 -14.24
C ASP A 297 -31.59 28.11 -14.31
N THR A 298 -30.71 28.82 -13.58
CA THR A 298 -29.28 28.45 -13.51
C THR A 298 -29.02 27.19 -12.68
N LEU A 299 -29.90 26.87 -11.72
CA LEU A 299 -29.79 25.65 -10.93
C LEU A 299 -30.26 24.41 -11.70
N GLU A 300 -31.18 24.59 -12.65
CA GLU A 300 -31.67 23.53 -13.52
C GLU A 300 -30.70 23.19 -14.67
N ASP A 301 -29.74 24.06 -14.97
CA ASP A 301 -28.72 23.82 -15.99
C ASP A 301 -27.75 22.68 -15.59
N GLU A 302 -27.66 21.66 -16.45
CA GLU A 302 -26.78 20.51 -16.29
C GLU A 302 -25.30 20.91 -16.20
N GLN A 303 -24.91 21.94 -16.96
CA GLN A 303 -23.53 22.42 -16.96
C GLN A 303 -23.17 23.11 -15.63
N TYR A 304 -24.11 23.85 -15.05
CA TYR A 304 -23.94 24.45 -13.73
C TYR A 304 -23.84 23.38 -12.63
N MET A 305 -24.68 22.34 -12.69
CA MET A 305 -24.58 21.21 -11.76
C MET A 305 -23.21 20.50 -11.86
N CYS A 306 -22.73 20.22 -13.08
CA CYS A 306 -21.40 19.65 -13.29
C CYS A 306 -20.29 20.57 -12.77
N PHE A 307 -20.42 21.88 -12.98
CA PHE A 307 -19.51 22.89 -12.44
C PHE A 307 -19.46 22.85 -10.90
N CYS A 308 -20.61 22.79 -10.21
CA CYS A 308 -20.67 22.67 -8.76
C CYS A 308 -19.99 21.40 -8.24
N VAL A 309 -20.20 20.26 -8.90
CA VAL A 309 -19.51 19.00 -8.58
C VAL A 309 -18.00 19.14 -8.78
N GLY A 310 -17.57 19.84 -9.82
CA GLY A 310 -16.16 20.18 -10.06
C GLY A 310 -15.56 20.98 -8.91
N VAL A 311 -16.23 22.05 -8.47
CA VAL A 311 -15.77 22.90 -7.35
C VAL A 311 -15.69 22.10 -6.04
N ALA A 312 -16.70 21.27 -5.75
CA ALA A 312 -16.67 20.38 -4.57
C ALA A 312 -15.53 19.36 -4.64
N THR A 313 -15.25 18.83 -5.83
CA THR A 313 -14.14 17.89 -6.05
C THR A 313 -12.79 18.58 -5.89
N ALA A 314 -12.62 19.80 -6.42
CA ALA A 314 -11.43 20.63 -6.27
C ALA A 314 -11.13 20.90 -4.77
N PHE A 315 -12.14 21.31 -4.02
CA PHE A 315 -12.06 21.47 -2.57
C PHE A 315 -11.66 20.16 -1.87
N GLY A 316 -12.26 19.04 -2.28
CA GLY A 316 -11.91 17.70 -1.82
C GLY A 316 -10.43 17.39 -2.04
N ILE A 317 -9.87 17.74 -3.20
CA ILE A 317 -8.44 17.53 -3.52
C ILE A 317 -7.57 18.38 -2.59
N VAL A 318 -7.83 19.68 -2.46
CA VAL A 318 -7.04 20.60 -1.62
C VAL A 318 -7.03 20.15 -0.16
N THR A 319 -8.19 19.79 0.39
CA THR A 319 -8.27 19.30 1.79
C THR A 319 -7.54 17.98 2.00
N ARG A 320 -7.51 17.09 1.00
CA ARG A 320 -6.75 15.83 1.08
C ARG A 320 -5.25 16.03 0.91
N LEU A 321 -4.82 16.99 0.10
CA LEU A 321 -3.41 17.41 0.02
C LEU A 321 -2.94 18.01 1.34
N ASP A 322 -3.77 18.81 2.00
CA ASP A 322 -3.45 19.36 3.31
C ASP A 322 -3.30 18.26 4.37
N ARG A 323 -4.24 17.31 4.41
CA ARG A 323 -4.13 16.11 5.27
C ARG A 323 -2.89 15.27 4.96
N LEU A 324 -2.51 15.18 3.68
CA LEU A 324 -1.29 14.46 3.25
C LEU A 324 -0.03 15.15 3.78
N MET A 325 0.00 16.48 3.73
CA MET A 325 1.09 17.30 4.28
C MET A 325 1.22 17.08 5.79
N VAL A 326 0.12 17.19 6.54
CA VAL A 326 0.11 16.95 7.99
C VAL A 326 0.56 15.53 8.33
N ALA A 327 0.05 14.51 7.62
CA ALA A 327 0.45 13.12 7.84
C ALA A 327 1.94 12.88 7.52
N THR A 328 2.50 13.62 6.57
CA THR A 328 3.94 13.55 6.24
C THR A 328 4.78 14.24 7.30
N LYS A 329 4.34 15.41 7.82
CA LYS A 329 4.95 16.11 8.95
C LYS A 329 4.98 15.27 10.23
N GLU A 330 3.88 14.58 10.55
CA GLU A 330 3.80 13.62 11.67
C GLU A 330 4.83 12.47 11.55
N LEU A 331 5.32 12.19 10.34
CA LEU A 331 6.19 11.06 10.06
C LEU A 331 7.67 11.43 9.96
N VAL A 332 7.98 12.56 9.31
CA VAL A 332 9.35 13.05 9.10
C VAL A 332 9.80 13.98 10.23
N GLY A 333 8.85 14.61 10.92
CA GLY A 333 9.10 15.74 11.80
C GLY A 333 9.19 17.05 11.01
N GLU A 334 9.09 18.17 11.71
CA GLU A 334 9.34 19.50 11.16
C GLU A 334 10.78 19.89 11.48
N GLN A 335 11.58 20.22 10.46
CA GLN A 335 12.94 20.74 10.67
C GLN A 335 12.93 22.17 11.23
N TYR A 336 11.96 22.98 10.81
CA TYR A 336 11.80 24.36 11.23
C TYR A 336 10.47 24.50 11.96
N HIS A 337 10.54 24.70 13.27
CA HIS A 337 9.37 24.99 14.09
C HIS A 337 9.25 26.51 14.20
N ILE A 338 8.14 27.07 13.75
CA ILE A 338 7.86 28.49 13.95
C ILE A 338 6.78 28.58 15.02
N HIS A 339 7.16 29.02 16.21
CA HIS A 339 6.20 29.29 17.29
C HIS A 339 5.39 30.54 16.96
N GLY A 340 4.07 30.51 17.24
CA GLY A 340 3.22 31.69 17.16
C GLY A 340 2.62 32.03 15.80
N VAL A 341 2.80 31.19 14.77
CA VAL A 341 2.12 31.39 13.48
C VAL A 341 0.60 31.21 13.67
N GLY A 342 -0.17 32.29 13.48
CA GLY A 342 -1.60 32.33 13.75
C GLY A 342 -1.98 32.65 15.21
N TYR A 343 -1.01 33.01 16.07
CA TYR A 343 -1.32 33.51 17.41
C TYR A 343 -1.87 34.95 17.32
N VAL A 344 -3.19 35.06 17.14
CA VAL A 344 -3.89 36.31 17.41
C VAL A 344 -3.81 36.52 18.92
N SER A 345 -3.01 37.48 19.36
CA SER A 345 -2.96 37.90 20.77
C SER A 345 -4.39 38.26 21.20
N ARG A 346 -5.02 37.39 22.00
CA ARG A 346 -6.35 37.60 22.56
C ARG A 346 -6.30 38.77 23.54
N VAL A 347 -6.57 39.97 23.05
CA VAL A 347 -7.10 41.06 23.90
C VAL A 347 -8.61 41.14 23.60
N GLY A 348 -9.40 40.39 24.38
CA GLY A 348 -10.86 40.53 24.45
C GLY A 348 -11.68 39.83 23.36
N GLY A 349 -12.09 38.58 23.58
CA GLY A 349 -13.09 37.91 22.74
C GLY A 349 -13.36 36.46 23.15
N VAL A 350 -14.64 36.13 23.33
CA VAL A 350 -15.19 34.87 23.89
C VAL A 350 -14.74 33.61 23.13
N GLU A 351 -14.49 32.53 23.87
CA GLU A 351 -14.00 31.25 23.35
C GLU A 351 -15.04 30.52 22.48
N MET A 352 -14.72 30.30 21.20
CA MET A 352 -15.16 29.12 20.47
C MET A 352 -13.93 28.25 20.20
N GLY A 353 -13.87 27.10 20.86
CA GLY A 353 -12.72 26.20 20.82
C GLY A 353 -12.61 25.41 19.52
N THR A 354 -11.50 25.59 18.81
CA THR A 354 -10.93 24.56 17.93
C THR A 354 -9.66 24.03 18.58
N ARG A 355 -9.78 22.86 19.22
CA ARG A 355 -8.66 22.11 19.78
C ARG A 355 -7.73 21.62 18.66
N THR A 356 -6.75 22.42 18.29
CA THR A 356 -5.45 21.92 17.78
C THR A 356 -4.48 21.86 18.95
N SER A 357 -4.74 20.92 19.87
CA SER A 357 -3.71 20.51 20.84
C SER A 357 -2.63 19.76 20.08
N SER A 358 -1.53 20.45 19.78
CA SER A 358 -0.26 19.84 19.42
C SER A 358 0.25 19.03 20.62
N LEU A 359 -0.17 17.77 20.71
CA LEU A 359 0.39 16.80 21.63
C LEU A 359 1.86 16.58 21.27
N ARG A 360 2.76 17.13 22.10
CA ARG A 360 4.13 16.63 22.23
C ARG A 360 4.09 15.11 22.38
N PRO A 361 4.91 14.33 21.66
CA PRO A 361 5.30 13.02 22.17
C PRO A 361 6.11 13.28 23.44
N GLY A 362 5.65 12.73 24.57
CA GLY A 362 6.44 12.69 25.79
C GLY A 362 7.80 12.05 25.47
N MET A 363 8.87 12.75 25.86
CA MET A 363 10.15 12.10 26.08
C MET A 363 9.94 11.17 27.27
N ASP A 364 9.92 9.87 27.03
CA ASP A 364 10.15 8.87 28.05
C ASP A 364 11.18 7.87 27.51
N ALA A 365 12.03 7.43 28.44
CA ALA A 365 13.28 6.70 28.32
C ALA A 365 13.23 5.36 27.56
#